data_AF-E5G5I8-F1
#
_entry.id   AF-E5G5I8-F1
#
_cell.length_a   1.000
_cell.length_b   1.000
_cell.length_c   1.000
_cell.angle_alpha   90.00
_cell.angle_beta   90.00
_cell.angle_gamma   90.00
#
_symmetry.space_group_name_H-M   'P 1'
#
loop_
_entity.id
_entity.type
_entity.pdbx_description
1 polymer ?
#
loop_
_entity_poly.entity_id
_entity_poly.type
_entity_poly.pdbx_seq_one_letter_code
_entity_poly.pdbx_strand_id
1 'polypeptide(L)'
;MTALTKAMMRFVRDGSPIAGFQRHDVDPDTLPKDKGNLAIIPQTVFVGKTYSGVIYEVKNQGNTATSLTTAQFYSYAARSAAIDDYELAPGESTTLYLITGGGAAHVR
;
A
#
# COMPACT_ATOMS: atom_id res chain seq x y z
N MET A 1 -0.62 13.80 7.08
CA MET A 1 -1.28 12.90 6.11
C MET A 1 -1.52 13.66 4.81
N THR A 2 -1.16 13.11 3.65
CA THR A 2 -1.26 13.83 2.36
C THR A 2 -2.69 13.82 1.78
N ALA A 3 -2.99 14.72 0.85
CA ALA A 3 -4.29 14.74 0.16
C ALA A 3 -4.57 13.44 -0.61
N LEU A 4 -3.53 12.83 -1.21
CA LEU A 4 -3.64 11.56 -1.91
C LEU A 4 -3.88 10.38 -0.96
N THR A 5 -3.20 10.34 0.20
CA THR A 5 -3.44 9.31 1.22
C THR A 5 -4.90 9.32 1.68
N LYS A 6 -5.44 10.52 1.92
CA LYS A 6 -6.85 10.69 2.31
C LYS A 6 -7.82 10.22 1.20
N ALA A 7 -7.47 10.45 -0.06
CA ALA A 7 -8.27 9.97 -1.19
C ALA A 7 -8.23 8.44 -1.30
N MET A 8 -7.06 7.81 -1.09
CA MET A 8 -6.92 6.35 -1.08
C MET A 8 -7.70 5.69 0.06
N MET A 9 -7.69 6.27 1.26
CA MET A 9 -8.51 5.79 2.38
C MET A 9 -10.02 5.89 2.08
N ARG A 10 -10.46 6.98 1.42
CA ARG A 10 -11.86 7.08 0.96
C ARG A 10 -12.18 6.01 -0.07
N PHE A 11 -11.27 5.79 -1.03
CA PHE A 11 -11.43 4.73 -2.02
C PHE A 11 -11.58 3.35 -1.37
N VAL A 12 -10.78 2.99 -0.37
CA VAL A 12 -10.94 1.70 0.36
C VAL A 12 -12.29 1.62 1.06
N ARG A 13 -12.75 2.72 1.64
CA ARG A 13 -14.01 2.76 2.40
C ARG A 13 -15.26 2.68 1.53
N ASP A 14 -15.31 3.39 0.41
CA ASP A 14 -16.54 3.60 -0.36
C ASP A 14 -16.36 3.54 -1.89
N GLY A 15 -15.18 3.19 -2.38
CA GLY A 15 -14.89 3.07 -3.81
C GLY A 15 -14.79 4.41 -4.56
N SER A 16 -14.71 5.54 -3.84
CA SER A 16 -14.61 6.87 -4.45
C SER A 16 -13.44 6.97 -5.45
N PRO A 17 -13.66 7.46 -6.69
CA PRO A 17 -12.59 7.65 -7.65
C PRO A 17 -11.60 8.73 -7.17
N ILE A 18 -10.33 8.56 -7.53
CA ILE A 18 -9.27 9.53 -7.24
C ILE A 18 -9.00 10.36 -8.49
N ALA A 19 -9.43 11.62 -8.50
CA ALA A 19 -9.30 12.50 -9.65
C ALA A 19 -7.82 12.70 -10.06
N GLY A 20 -7.54 12.58 -11.36
CA GLY A 20 -6.19 12.76 -11.92
C GLY A 20 -5.27 11.55 -11.80
N PHE A 21 -5.79 10.39 -11.37
CA PHE A 21 -5.04 9.13 -11.28
C PHE A 21 -5.72 8.04 -12.11
N GLN A 22 -4.90 7.24 -12.79
CA GLN A 22 -5.34 6.00 -13.41
C GLN A 22 -5.24 4.86 -12.40
N ARG A 23 -6.33 4.12 -12.23
CA ARG A 23 -6.42 2.96 -11.35
C ARG A 23 -6.00 1.70 -12.12
N HIS A 24 -5.14 0.92 -11.50
CA HIS A 24 -4.77 -0.42 -11.92
C HIS A 24 -4.99 -1.37 -10.74
N ASP A 25 -5.91 -2.31 -10.90
CA ASP A 25 -6.10 -3.37 -9.92
C ASP A 25 -5.04 -4.45 -10.15
N VAL A 26 -4.49 -4.96 -9.05
CA VAL A 26 -3.50 -6.03 -9.09
C VAL A 26 -4.23 -7.34 -8.88
N ASP A 27 -3.99 -8.29 -9.78
CA ASP A 27 -4.50 -9.65 -9.65
C ASP A 27 -3.62 -10.42 -8.65
N PRO A 28 -4.14 -10.80 -7.46
CA PRO A 28 -3.35 -11.49 -6.44
C PRO A 28 -2.82 -12.85 -6.91
N ASP A 29 -3.51 -13.52 -7.83
CA ASP A 29 -3.14 -14.85 -8.32
C ASP A 29 -1.92 -14.81 -9.25
N THR A 30 -1.58 -13.62 -9.77
CA THR A 30 -0.39 -13.39 -10.58
C THR A 30 0.86 -13.06 -9.76
N LEU A 31 0.70 -12.83 -8.45
CA LEU A 31 1.81 -12.46 -7.57
C LEU A 31 2.58 -13.69 -7.10
N PRO A 32 3.91 -13.59 -6.96
CA PRO A 32 4.68 -14.62 -6.27
C PRO A 32 4.18 -14.76 -4.83
N LYS A 33 3.97 -16.02 -4.39
CA LYS A 33 3.53 -16.28 -3.02
C LYS A 33 4.60 -15.84 -2.04
N ASP A 34 4.26 -14.85 -1.20
CA ASP A 34 5.09 -14.48 -0.07
C ASP A 34 5.12 -15.62 0.95
N LYS A 35 6.32 -15.92 1.45
CA LYS A 35 6.57 -16.97 2.45
C LYS A 35 7.09 -16.37 3.77
N GLY A 36 7.21 -15.06 3.85
CA GLY A 36 7.60 -14.36 5.07
C GLY A 36 6.49 -14.38 6.11
N ASN A 37 6.86 -14.18 7.38
CA ASN A 37 5.89 -14.07 8.48
C ASN A 37 4.99 -12.82 8.34
N LEU A 38 5.41 -11.84 7.55
CA LEU A 38 4.64 -10.64 7.25
C LEU A 38 4.62 -10.46 5.72
N ALA A 39 3.46 -10.71 5.12
CA ALA A 39 3.27 -10.55 3.68
C ALA A 39 2.80 -9.14 3.35
N ILE A 40 3.37 -8.54 2.30
CA ILE A 40 2.99 -7.22 1.79
C ILE A 40 2.48 -7.40 0.36
N ILE A 41 1.15 -7.36 0.20
CA ILE A 41 0.48 -7.80 -1.02
C ILE A 41 -0.16 -6.58 -1.71
N PRO A 42 0.31 -6.16 -2.89
CA PRO A 42 -0.30 -5.04 -3.61
C PRO A 42 -1.71 -5.38 -4.07
N GLN A 43 -2.64 -4.45 -3.85
CA GLN A 43 -4.06 -4.58 -4.21
C GLN A 43 -4.43 -3.63 -5.35
N THR A 44 -4.03 -2.36 -5.24
CA THR A 44 -4.39 -1.32 -6.21
C THR A 44 -3.28 -0.31 -6.37
N VAL A 45 -2.98 0.05 -7.61
CA VAL A 45 -2.02 1.09 -7.98
C VAL A 45 -2.77 2.28 -8.60
N PHE A 46 -2.47 3.47 -8.14
CA PHE A 46 -2.92 4.74 -8.70
C PHE A 46 -1.72 5.44 -9.34
N VAL A 47 -1.77 5.63 -10.65
CA VAL A 47 -0.69 6.30 -11.39
C VAL A 47 -1.13 7.71 -11.75
N GLY A 48 -0.38 8.71 -11.26
CA GLY A 48 -0.57 10.12 -11.57
C GLY A 48 0.67 10.72 -12.25
N LYS A 49 0.58 11.98 -12.65
CA LYS A 49 1.66 12.69 -13.38
C LYS A 49 2.93 12.92 -12.55
N THR A 50 2.78 13.13 -11.23
CA THR A 50 3.87 13.52 -10.31
C THR A 50 4.03 12.55 -9.13
N TYR A 51 2.96 11.82 -8.81
CA TYR A 51 2.93 10.88 -7.71
C TYR A 51 2.20 9.63 -8.18
N SER A 52 2.60 8.51 -7.59
CA SER A 52 1.84 7.27 -7.65
C SER A 52 1.46 6.86 -6.24
N GLY A 53 0.28 6.27 -6.08
CA GLY A 53 -0.18 5.66 -4.83
C GLY A 53 -0.28 4.16 -5.02
N VAL A 54 0.05 3.39 -3.99
CA VAL A 54 -0.20 1.95 -3.97
C VAL A 54 -0.87 1.58 -2.65
N ILE A 55 -1.94 0.81 -2.74
CA ILE A 55 -2.62 0.19 -1.62
C ILE A 55 -2.11 -1.24 -1.52
N TYR A 56 -1.60 -1.59 -0.35
CA TYR A 56 -1.18 -2.94 -0.01
C TYR A 56 -2.06 -3.49 1.12
N GLU A 57 -2.34 -4.79 1.05
CA GLU A 57 -2.70 -5.56 2.24
C GLU A 57 -1.41 -6.01 2.92
N VAL A 58 -1.30 -5.77 4.22
CA VAL A 58 -0.21 -6.29 5.05
C VAL A 58 -0.79 -7.36 5.95
N LYS A 59 -0.34 -8.60 5.81
CA LYS A 59 -0.88 -9.75 6.53
C LYS A 59 0.16 -10.42 7.41
N ASN A 60 -0.16 -10.61 8.69
CA ASN A 60 0.65 -11.43 9.58
C ASN A 60 0.36 -12.90 9.29
N GLN A 61 1.30 -13.57 8.63
CA GLN A 61 1.27 -15.00 8.32
C GLN A 61 2.03 -15.84 9.37
N GLY A 62 2.66 -15.19 10.35
CA GLY A 62 3.36 -15.84 11.45
C GLY A 62 2.42 -16.34 12.55
N ASN A 63 3.03 -16.99 13.56
CA ASN A 63 2.30 -17.57 14.70
C ASN A 63 2.30 -16.65 15.93
N THR A 64 2.87 -15.45 15.84
CA THR A 64 2.98 -14.48 16.94
C THR A 64 2.44 -13.12 16.51
N ALA A 65 1.93 -12.33 17.47
CA ALA A 65 1.54 -10.95 17.19
C ALA A 65 2.74 -10.14 16.70
N THR A 66 2.51 -9.22 15.77
CA THR A 66 3.52 -8.38 15.14
C THR A 66 3.13 -6.92 15.27
N SER A 67 4.00 -6.10 15.87
CA SER A 67 3.86 -4.65 15.87
C SER A 67 4.46 -4.07 14.58
N LEU A 68 3.73 -3.17 13.95
CA LEU A 68 4.09 -2.50 12.72
C LEU A 68 4.46 -1.05 13.01
N THR A 69 5.36 -0.50 12.20
CA THR A 69 5.63 0.94 12.18
C THR A 69 5.56 1.43 10.75
N THR A 70 5.12 2.67 10.52
CA THR A 70 5.13 3.24 9.16
C THR A 70 6.55 3.32 8.59
N ALA A 71 7.57 3.48 9.45
CA ALA A 71 8.98 3.60 9.09
C ALA A 71 9.50 2.40 8.28
N GLN A 72 9.04 1.17 8.59
CA GLN A 72 9.49 -0.05 7.91
C GLN A 72 9.02 -0.14 6.45
N PHE A 73 8.05 0.68 6.06
CA PHE A 73 7.49 0.70 4.70
C PHE A 73 8.06 1.84 3.85
N TYR A 74 8.93 2.69 4.39
CA TYR A 74 9.60 3.71 3.59
C TYR A 74 10.67 3.08 2.70
N SER A 75 10.57 3.34 1.39
CA SER A 75 11.62 3.10 0.42
C SER A 75 12.24 4.42 -0.05
N TYR A 76 13.35 4.37 -0.80
CA TYR A 76 13.98 5.58 -1.36
C TYR A 76 12.99 6.44 -2.18
N ALA A 77 12.05 5.80 -2.87
CA ALA A 77 11.05 6.48 -3.68
C ALA A 77 9.81 6.92 -2.87
N ALA A 78 9.67 6.46 -1.63
CA ALA A 78 8.51 6.75 -0.79
C ALA A 78 8.51 8.22 -0.33
N ARG A 79 7.41 8.90 -0.59
CA ARG A 79 7.13 10.27 -0.13
C ARG A 79 6.25 10.28 1.12
N SER A 80 5.41 9.26 1.27
CA SER A 80 4.54 9.09 2.43
C SER A 80 4.14 7.63 2.58
N ALA A 81 3.99 7.16 3.82
CA ALA A 81 3.38 5.88 4.17
C ALA A 81 2.34 6.09 5.29
N ALA A 82 1.25 5.34 5.26
CA ALA A 82 0.25 5.28 6.33
C ALA A 82 -0.28 3.85 6.46
N ILE A 83 -0.57 3.40 7.67
CA ILE A 83 -1.19 2.10 7.94
C ILE A 83 -2.42 2.32 8.82
N ASP A 84 -3.44 1.48 8.66
CA ASP A 84 -4.68 1.58 9.45
C ASP A 84 -4.45 1.08 10.88
N ASP A 85 -3.94 -0.14 11.02
CA ASP A 85 -3.56 -0.76 12.30
C ASP A 85 -2.05 -0.96 12.47
N TYR A 86 -1.58 -0.80 13.71
CA TYR A 86 -0.17 -0.91 14.11
C TYR A 86 0.16 -2.24 14.80
N GLU A 87 -0.84 -3.07 15.09
CA GLU A 87 -0.65 -4.38 15.70
C GLU A 87 -1.47 -5.40 14.93
N LEU A 88 -0.85 -6.53 14.58
CA LEU A 88 -1.52 -7.63 13.89
C LEU A 88 -1.34 -8.91 14.69
N ALA A 89 -2.44 -9.51 15.14
CA ALA A 89 -2.43 -10.88 15.63
C ALA A 89 -2.14 -11.88 14.50
N PRO A 90 -1.80 -13.14 14.83
CA PRO A 90 -1.62 -14.18 13.81
C PRO A 90 -2.82 -14.30 12.88
N GLY A 91 -2.59 -14.19 11.57
CA GLY A 91 -3.63 -14.26 10.54
C GLY A 91 -4.34 -12.94 10.21
N GLU A 92 -4.16 -11.89 11.02
CA GLU A 92 -4.78 -10.58 10.77
C GLU A 92 -4.08 -9.80 9.66
N SER A 93 -4.83 -8.87 9.05
CA SER A 93 -4.31 -7.94 8.05
C SER A 93 -4.74 -6.50 8.30
N THR A 94 -3.92 -5.58 7.79
CA THR A 94 -4.15 -4.13 7.79
C THR A 94 -3.91 -3.57 6.39
N THR A 95 -4.39 -2.36 6.13
CA THR A 95 -4.14 -1.67 4.87
C THR A 95 -2.96 -0.73 5.01
N LEU A 96 -2.02 -0.81 4.07
CA LEU A 96 -0.90 0.11 3.91
C LEU A 96 -1.13 0.99 2.67
N TYR A 97 -1.07 2.30 2.87
CA TYR A 97 -1.12 3.32 1.82
C TYR A 97 0.27 3.88 1.61
N LEU A 98 0.87 3.58 0.46
CA LEU A 98 2.19 4.08 0.09
C LEU A 98 2.07 5.09 -1.05
N ILE A 99 2.75 6.23 -0.92
CA ILE A 99 2.89 7.21 -2.00
C ILE A 99 4.34 7.26 -2.41
N THR A 100 4.58 7.10 -3.70
CA THR A 100 5.89 7.22 -4.33
C THR A 100 5.94 8.42 -5.28
N GLY A 101 7.14 8.93 -5.54
CA GLY A 101 7.34 9.90 -6.63
C GLY A 101 7.13 9.21 -7.98
N GLY A 102 6.18 9.70 -8.77
CA GLY A 102 5.81 9.13 -10.07
C GLY A 102 5.97 10.15 -11.18
N GLY A 103 6.97 9.97 -12.04
CA GLY A 103 7.15 10.71 -13.29
C GLY A 103 8.09 9.88 -14.15
N ALA A 104 7.96 9.96 -15.48
CA ALA A 104 8.62 9.12 -16.50
C ALA A 104 10.17 9.01 -16.46
N ALA A 105 10.82 9.53 -15.42
CA ALA A 105 12.27 9.54 -15.24
C ALA A 105 12.82 8.42 -14.33
N HIS A 106 11.97 7.54 -13.76
CA HIS A 106 12.41 6.45 -12.87
C HIS A 106 12.20 5.05 -13.47
N VAL A 107 12.26 4.97 -14.81
CA VAL A 107 12.49 3.73 -15.56
C VAL A 107 13.74 3.97 -16.39
N ARG A 108 14.91 3.69 -15.83
CA ARG A 108 16.16 3.58 -16.58
C ARG A 108 17.02 2.49 -15.98
#